data_AF-A0A381UEG3-F1
#
_entry.id   AF-A0A381UEG3-F1
#
_cell.length_a   1.000
_cell.length_b   1.000
_cell.length_c   1.000
_cell.angle_alpha   90.00
_cell.angle_beta   90.00
_cell.angle_gamma   90.00
#
_symmetry.space_group_name_H-M   'P 1'
#
loop_
_entity.id
_entity.type
_entity.pdbx_description
1 polymer ?
#
loop_
_entity_poly.entity_id
_entity_poly.type
_entity_poly.pdbx_seq_one_letter_code
_entity_poly.pdbx_strand_id
1 'polypeptide(L)'
;VVNHDPKRGTIITGGPAYPLVKGDISTVEAVRIDDRRITHIGSLADAGALGDAQVIDLDGRSILPGFVDAHTHPLMHGQCASWADLTSASTVDEVIKLLGEHARTEAHSVAPIRGFGYDHHRLTEGRHP
;
A
#
# COMPACT_ATOMS: atom_id res chain seq x y z
N VAL A 1 -4.98 -9.94 -6.62
CA VAL A 1 -4.23 -9.10 -7.58
C VAL A 1 -4.41 -9.71 -8.95
N VAL A 2 -4.87 -8.94 -9.93
CA VAL A 2 -5.02 -9.39 -11.31
C VAL A 2 -3.62 -9.39 -11.95
N ASN A 3 -3.06 -10.57 -12.20
CA ASN A 3 -1.76 -10.69 -12.87
C ASN A 3 -1.99 -10.62 -14.39
N HIS A 4 -1.54 -9.52 -14.99
CA HIS A 4 -1.51 -9.30 -16.43
C HIS A 4 -0.43 -10.16 -17.09
N ASP A 5 -0.77 -10.86 -18.18
CA ASP A 5 0.23 -11.47 -19.07
C ASP A 5 0.78 -10.41 -20.04
N PRO A 6 2.03 -9.95 -19.91
CA PRO A 6 2.57 -8.90 -20.79
C PRO A 6 2.77 -9.33 -22.25
N LYS A 7 2.55 -10.61 -22.59
CA LYS A 7 2.65 -11.08 -23.99
C LYS A 7 1.32 -11.06 -24.74
N ARG A 8 0.21 -10.76 -24.06
CA ARG A 8 -1.15 -10.76 -24.63
C ARG A 8 -2.01 -9.71 -23.93
N GLY A 9 -3.02 -9.14 -24.60
CA GLY A 9 -3.92 -8.20 -23.93
C GLY A 9 -4.62 -8.80 -22.71
N THR A 10 -5.08 -7.99 -21.77
CA THR A 10 -5.94 -8.42 -20.67
C THR A 10 -7.19 -7.55 -20.62
N ILE A 11 -8.36 -8.19 -20.57
CA ILE A 11 -9.64 -7.52 -20.38
C ILE A 11 -10.15 -7.88 -18.99
N ILE A 12 -10.40 -6.87 -18.16
CA ILE A 12 -11.00 -7.04 -16.83
C ILE A 12 -12.46 -6.60 -16.92
N THR A 13 -13.38 -7.47 -16.51
CA THR A 13 -14.85 -7.26 -16.62
C THR A 13 -15.60 -8.00 -15.51
N GLY A 14 -16.94 -8.11 -15.60
CA GLY A 14 -17.75 -8.87 -14.65
C GLY A 14 -18.12 -8.11 -13.37
N GLY A 15 -17.79 -6.83 -13.28
CA GLY A 15 -18.20 -5.92 -12.21
C GLY A 15 -17.99 -4.45 -12.61
N PRO A 16 -18.45 -3.49 -11.81
CA PRO A 16 -18.40 -2.07 -12.18
C PRO A 16 -16.96 -1.56 -12.17
N ALA A 17 -16.50 -1.01 -13.30
CA ALA A 17 -15.25 -0.27 -13.37
C ALA A 17 -15.53 1.23 -13.27
N TYR A 18 -14.85 1.92 -12.36
CA TYR A 18 -15.01 3.36 -12.12
C TYR A 18 -13.78 4.09 -12.67
N PRO A 19 -13.85 4.76 -13.83
CA PRO A 19 -12.69 5.47 -14.40
C PRO A 19 -12.30 6.72 -13.60
N LEU A 20 -13.23 7.27 -12.83
CA LEU A 20 -13.07 8.49 -12.01
C LEU A 20 -12.48 9.68 -12.80
N VAL A 21 -13.09 9.96 -13.96
CA VAL A 21 -12.79 11.16 -14.74
C VAL A 21 -13.41 12.39 -14.06
N LYS A 22 -12.78 13.56 -14.17
CA LYS A 22 -13.23 14.78 -13.49
C LYS A 22 -14.72 15.06 -13.73
N GLY A 23 -15.50 15.03 -12.65
CA GLY A 23 -16.94 15.33 -12.69
C GLY A 23 -17.82 14.16 -13.16
N ASP A 24 -17.24 12.98 -13.39
CA ASP A 24 -17.94 11.79 -13.86
C ASP A 24 -17.65 10.59 -12.93
N ILE A 25 -18.71 10.04 -12.37
CA ILE A 25 -18.69 8.86 -11.49
C ILE A 25 -19.40 7.65 -12.11
N SER A 26 -19.68 7.71 -13.42
CA SER A 26 -20.28 6.61 -14.16
C SER A 26 -19.36 5.39 -14.18
N THR A 27 -19.98 4.23 -14.33
CA THR A 27 -19.28 2.95 -14.45
C THR A 27 -19.25 2.47 -15.89
N VAL A 28 -18.20 1.72 -16.23
CA VAL A 28 -18.09 1.00 -17.49
C VAL A 28 -18.01 -0.52 -17.24
N GLU A 29 -18.22 -1.29 -18.31
CA GLU A 29 -18.30 -2.75 -18.25
C GLU A 29 -16.93 -3.44 -18.27
N ALA A 30 -15.95 -2.83 -18.96
CA ALA A 30 -14.65 -3.44 -19.18
C ALA A 30 -13.51 -2.42 -19.28
N VAL A 31 -12.33 -2.87 -18.85
CA VAL A 31 -11.06 -2.17 -19.05
C VAL A 31 -10.09 -3.13 -19.74
N ARG A 32 -9.49 -2.69 -20.85
CA ARG A 32 -8.43 -3.43 -21.54
C ARG A 32 -7.07 -2.85 -21.20
N ILE A 33 -6.13 -3.72 -20.89
CA ILE A 33 -4.73 -3.41 -20.62
C ILE A 33 -3.90 -4.18 -21.65
N ASP A 34 -3.07 -3.46 -22.40
CA ASP A 34 -2.01 -4.05 -23.22
C ASP A 34 -0.67 -3.49 -22.72
N ASP A 35 0.30 -4.38 -22.49
CA ASP A 35 1.60 -4.10 -21.87
C ASP A 35 1.52 -3.40 -20.50
N ARG A 36 1.64 -2.07 -20.49
CA ARG A 36 1.60 -1.21 -19.29
C ARG A 36 0.63 -0.05 -19.44
N ARG A 37 -0.30 -0.15 -20.39
CA ARG A 37 -1.23 0.91 -20.74
C ARG A 37 -2.65 0.39 -20.77
N ILE A 38 -3.56 1.20 -20.27
CA ILE A 38 -4.98 1.02 -20.53
C ILE A 38 -5.21 1.45 -21.98
N THR A 39 -5.70 0.53 -22.80
CA THR A 39 -5.96 0.75 -24.23
C THR A 39 -7.44 0.91 -24.54
N HIS A 40 -8.32 0.48 -23.63
CA HIS A 40 -9.76 0.68 -23.72
C HIS A 40 -10.42 0.80 -22.35
N ILE A 41 -11.43 1.65 -22.27
CA ILE A 41 -12.34 1.84 -21.12
C ILE A 41 -13.73 2.00 -21.72
N GLY A 42 -14.66 1.07 -21.43
CA GLY A 42 -15.99 1.14 -22.04
C GLY A 42 -16.70 -0.22 -22.05
N SER A 43 -17.32 -0.54 -23.19
CA SER A 43 -18.03 -1.81 -23.37
C SER A 43 -17.07 -3.00 -23.46
N LEU A 44 -17.53 -4.18 -23.04
CA LEU A 44 -16.79 -5.43 -23.19
C LEU A 44 -16.59 -5.80 -24.68
N ALA A 45 -17.58 -5.50 -25.52
CA ALA A 45 -17.53 -5.79 -26.95
C ALA A 45 -16.39 -5.03 -27.64
N ASP A 46 -16.27 -3.73 -27.40
CA ASP A 46 -15.22 -2.90 -28.00
C ASP A 46 -13.82 -3.31 -27.49
N ALA A 47 -13.72 -3.69 -26.21
CA ALA A 47 -12.47 -4.21 -25.64
C ALA A 47 -12.00 -5.48 -26.37
N GLY A 48 -12.92 -6.39 -26.68
CA GLY A 48 -12.64 -7.64 -27.40
C GLY A 48 -12.32 -7.41 -28.89
N ALA A 49 -12.90 -6.38 -29.51
CA ALA A 49 -12.66 -6.04 -30.91
C ALA A 49 -11.21 -5.59 -31.20
N LEU A 50 -10.48 -5.14 -30.18
CA LEU A 50 -9.07 -4.73 -30.29
C LEU A 50 -8.09 -5.91 -30.45
N GLY A 51 -8.59 -7.14 -30.39
CA GLY A 51 -7.81 -8.36 -30.63
C GLY A 51 -7.75 -9.28 -29.43
N ASP A 52 -6.97 -10.34 -29.58
CA ASP A 52 -6.92 -11.43 -28.63
C ASP A 52 -6.39 -11.00 -27.24
N ALA A 53 -7.05 -11.46 -26.18
CA ALA A 53 -6.77 -11.06 -24.80
C ALA A 53 -7.18 -12.15 -23.80
N GLN A 54 -6.50 -12.21 -22.66
CA GLN A 54 -6.96 -12.92 -21.47
C GLN A 54 -8.14 -12.16 -20.86
N VAL A 55 -9.26 -12.85 -20.62
CA VAL A 55 -10.41 -12.26 -19.91
C VAL A 55 -10.36 -12.63 -18.44
N ILE A 56 -10.56 -11.64 -17.58
CA ILE A 56 -10.60 -11.76 -16.13
C ILE A 56 -11.95 -11.24 -15.65
N ASP A 57 -12.79 -12.16 -15.19
CA ASP A 57 -14.08 -11.88 -14.59
C ASP A 57 -13.91 -11.59 -13.10
N LEU A 58 -14.49 -10.48 -12.65
CA LEU A 58 -14.41 -10.00 -11.27
C LEU A 58 -15.52 -10.53 -10.35
N ASP A 59 -16.49 -11.28 -10.86
CA ASP A 59 -17.58 -11.85 -10.07
C ASP A 59 -18.29 -10.78 -9.22
N GLY A 60 -18.69 -9.68 -9.88
CA GLY A 60 -19.37 -8.53 -9.30
C GLY A 60 -18.48 -7.53 -8.54
N ARG A 61 -17.17 -7.77 -8.41
CA ARG A 61 -16.25 -6.85 -7.71
C ARG A 61 -15.89 -5.62 -8.55
N SER A 62 -15.55 -4.52 -7.88
CA SER A 62 -15.27 -3.23 -8.53
C SER A 62 -13.82 -3.06 -8.96
N ILE A 63 -13.61 -2.29 -10.04
CA ILE A 63 -12.30 -1.74 -10.43
C ILE A 63 -12.27 -0.25 -10.09
N LEU A 64 -11.19 0.18 -9.44
CA LEU A 64 -10.89 1.57 -9.15
C LEU A 64 -9.46 1.90 -9.62
N PRO A 65 -9.15 3.18 -9.91
CA PRO A 65 -7.77 3.60 -10.05
C PRO A 65 -6.99 3.29 -8.77
N GLY A 66 -5.71 2.91 -8.93
CA GLY A 66 -4.83 2.74 -7.77
C GLY A 66 -4.70 4.06 -7.00
N PHE A 67 -4.54 3.96 -5.68
CA PHE A 67 -4.26 5.14 -4.85
C PHE A 67 -2.93 5.77 -5.25
N VAL A 68 -2.93 7.10 -5.34
CA VAL A 68 -1.72 7.90 -5.55
C VAL A 68 -1.54 8.77 -4.31
N ASP A 69 -0.49 8.48 -3.54
CA ASP A 69 -0.10 9.29 -2.40
C ASP A 69 0.81 10.44 -2.88
N ALA A 70 0.32 11.68 -2.78
CA ALA A 70 1.03 12.86 -3.26
C ALA A 70 2.12 13.36 -2.29
N HIS A 71 2.08 12.93 -1.02
CA HIS A 71 3.02 13.41 -0.02
C HIS A 71 3.18 12.40 1.11
N THR A 72 4.25 11.62 1.02
CA THR A 72 4.62 10.63 2.04
C THR A 72 6.13 10.60 2.25
N HIS A 73 6.55 10.04 3.37
CA HIS A 73 7.96 9.85 3.72
C HIS A 73 8.29 8.35 3.76
N PRO A 74 8.34 7.65 2.61
CA PRO A 74 8.47 6.19 2.59
C PRO A 74 9.81 5.72 3.18
N LEU A 75 10.87 6.51 2.99
CA LEU A 75 12.17 6.24 3.61
C LEU A 75 12.10 6.33 5.13
N MET A 76 11.52 7.41 5.68
CA MET A 76 11.35 7.56 7.13
C MET A 76 10.45 6.45 7.70
N HIS A 77 9.38 6.08 6.99
CA HIS A 77 8.52 4.97 7.40
C HIS A 77 9.30 3.66 7.48
N GLY A 78 10.09 3.34 6.45
CA GLY A 78 10.97 2.16 6.46
C GLY A 78 12.04 2.21 7.56
N GLN A 79 12.57 3.40 7.86
CA GLN A 79 13.53 3.61 8.94
C GLN A 79 12.89 3.42 10.33
N CYS A 80 11.70 3.98 10.57
CA CYS A 80 10.99 3.75 11.83
C CYS A 80 10.65 2.26 12.00
N ALA A 81 10.26 1.57 10.93
CA ALA A 81 10.00 0.13 10.96
C ALA A 81 11.23 -0.72 11.32
N SER A 82 12.45 -0.18 11.19
CA SER A 82 13.69 -0.83 11.63
C SER A 82 14.19 -0.36 13.00
N TRP A 83 13.46 0.52 13.69
CA TRP A 83 13.79 1.01 15.03
C TRP A 83 12.89 0.37 16.08
N ALA A 84 13.26 0.48 17.35
CA ALA A 84 12.41 0.06 18.45
C ALA A 84 11.10 0.88 18.47
N ASP A 85 9.96 0.21 18.44
CA ASP A 85 8.65 0.84 18.66
C ASP A 85 8.44 1.06 20.17
N LEU A 86 8.36 2.33 20.57
CA LEU A 86 8.19 2.75 21.96
C LEU A 86 6.78 3.28 22.26
N THR A 87 5.84 3.15 21.32
CA THR A 87 4.50 3.76 21.41
C THR A 87 3.65 3.24 22.57
N SER A 88 3.96 2.04 23.07
CA SER A 88 3.27 1.43 24.22
C SER A 88 3.90 1.76 25.57
N ALA A 89 5.05 2.44 25.61
CA ALA A 89 5.75 2.71 26.87
C ALA A 89 5.01 3.73 27.73
N SER A 90 4.87 3.41 29.01
CA SER A 90 4.21 4.21 30.05
C SER A 90 5.13 4.54 31.24
N THR A 91 6.36 4.03 31.20
CA THR A 91 7.44 4.35 32.15
C THR A 91 8.78 4.47 31.43
N VAL A 92 9.74 5.15 32.04
CA VAL A 92 11.14 5.22 31.55
C VAL A 92 11.76 3.82 31.50
N ASP A 93 11.45 2.97 32.48
CA ASP A 93 11.93 1.59 32.51
C ASP A 93 11.38 0.77 31.34
N GLU A 94 10.14 0.99 30.92
CA GLU A 94 9.58 0.36 29.72
C GLU A 94 10.25 0.85 28.44
N VAL A 95 10.60 2.14 28.34
CA VAL A 95 11.40 2.66 27.22
C VAL A 95 12.75 1.93 27.12
N ILE A 96 13.46 1.82 28.24
CA ILE A 96 14.77 1.14 28.30
C ILE A 96 14.61 -0.35 27.95
N LYS A 97 13.57 -1.00 28.48
CA LYS A 97 13.25 -2.41 28.22
C LYS A 97 13.03 -2.66 26.72
N LEU A 98 12.19 -1.87 26.06
CA LEU A 98 11.87 -2.02 24.63
C LEU A 98 13.11 -1.77 23.75
N LEU A 99 13.92 -0.76 24.07
CA LEU A 99 15.21 -0.54 23.40
C LEU A 99 16.15 -1.75 23.57
N GLY A 100 16.21 -2.32 24.77
CA GLY A 100 17.02 -3.51 25.05
C GLY A 100 16.51 -4.78 24.37
N GLU A 101 15.20 -4.94 24.21
CA GLU A 101 14.58 -6.03 23.45
C GLU A 101 14.95 -5.95 21.97
N HIS A 102 14.83 -4.77 21.37
CA HIS A 102 15.23 -4.53 19.99
C HIS A 102 16.75 -4.69 19.78
N ALA A 103 17.57 -4.25 20.74
CA ALA A 103 19.02 -4.45 20.67
C ALA A 103 19.44 -5.93 20.57
N ARG A 104 18.67 -6.84 21.21
CA ARG A 104 18.93 -8.29 21.13
C ARG A 104 18.59 -8.89 19.76
N THR A 105 17.64 -8.31 19.02
CA THR A 105 17.35 -8.75 17.65
C THR A 105 18.39 -8.26 16.65
N GLU A 106 19.05 -7.15 16.97
CA GLU A 106 20.11 -6.52 16.17
C GLU A 106 21.53 -6.84 16.67
N ALA A 107 21.72 -7.97 17.38
CA ALA A 107 22.93 -8.26 18.17
C ALA A 107 24.28 -8.28 17.41
N HIS A 108 24.25 -8.23 16.07
CA HIS A 108 25.44 -8.18 15.21
C HIS A 108 25.78 -6.75 14.72
N SER A 109 24.95 -5.76 15.03
CA SER A 109 25.14 -4.38 14.61
C SER A 109 25.99 -3.60 15.63
N VAL A 110 26.93 -2.81 15.12
CA VAL A 110 27.71 -1.82 15.91
C VAL A 110 27.07 -0.42 15.88
N ALA A 111 25.92 -0.27 15.20
CA ALA A 111 25.22 1.00 15.09
C ALA A 111 24.48 1.33 16.40
N PRO A 112 24.24 2.62 16.69
CA PRO A 112 23.38 3.02 17.80
C PRO A 112 21.98 2.43 17.66
N ILE A 113 21.44 1.92 18.76
CA ILE A 113 20.02 1.53 18.85
C ILE A 113 19.17 2.79 18.78
N ARG A 114 18.14 2.75 17.93
CA ARG A 114 17.20 3.84 17.74
C ARG A 114 15.81 3.36 18.10
N GLY A 115 14.98 4.29 18.57
CA GLY A 115 13.57 4.04 18.83
C GLY A 115 12.73 5.24 18.41
N PHE A 116 11.43 5.03 18.24
CA PHE A 116 10.46 6.07 17.89
C PHE A 116 9.18 5.92 18.72
N GLY A 117 8.38 6.98 18.76
CA GLY A 117 7.00 6.91 19.23
C GLY A 117 6.80 7.03 20.75
N TYR A 118 7.86 7.20 21.56
CA TYR A 118 7.67 7.50 22.98
C TYR A 118 7.01 8.87 23.15
N ASP A 119 6.15 9.00 24.16
CA ASP A 119 5.51 10.25 24.53
C ASP A 119 5.71 10.52 26.02
N HIS A 120 6.47 11.56 26.33
CA HIS A 120 6.75 11.98 27.71
C HIS A 120 5.50 12.31 28.54
N HIS A 121 4.36 12.66 27.91
CA HIS A 121 3.10 12.88 28.63
C HIS A 121 2.46 11.58 29.14
N ARG A 122 2.86 10.42 28.58
CA ARG A 122 2.37 9.10 28.97
C ARG A 122 3.26 8.43 30.01
N LEU A 123 4.44 8.99 30.27
CA LEU A 123 5.38 8.45 31.24
C LEU A 123 4.97 8.85 32.66
N THR A 124 4.82 7.83 33.52
CA THR A 124 4.39 8.00 34.92
C THR A 124 5.32 8.91 35.71
N GLU A 125 6.60 8.94 35.36
CA GLU A 125 7.64 9.73 36.05
C GLU A 125 7.56 11.23 35.76
N GLY A 126 6.82 11.67 34.74
CA GLY A 126 6.71 13.09 34.39
C GLY A 126 8.04 13.72 33.93
N ARG A 127 8.98 12.91 33.43
CA ARG A 127 10.28 13.33 32.90
C ARG A 127 10.63 12.56 31.62
N HIS A 128 11.61 13.06 30.88
CA HIS A 128 12.22 12.30 29.78
C HIS A 128 13.08 11.14 30.32
N PRO A 129 13.25 10.05 29.55
CA PRO A 129 14.16 8.95 29.86
C PRO A 129 15.57 9.39 30.27
#